data_AF-A0A1T4V6S7-F1
#
_entry.id   AF-A0A1T4V6S7-F1
#
_cell.length_a   1.000
_cell.length_b   1.000
_cell.length_c   1.000
_cell.angle_alpha   90.00
_cell.angle_beta   90.00
_cell.angle_gamma   90.00
#
_symmetry.space_group_name_H-M   'P 1'
#
loop_
_entity.id
_entity.type
_entity.pdbx_description
1 polymer ?
#
loop_
_entity_poly.entity_id
_entity_poly.type
_entity_poly.pdbx_seq_one_letter_code
_entity_poly.pdbx_strand_id
1 'polypeptide(L)'
;MKDNKFDSPDDISSVELSIYAASGNTQPVIYANGKNQLAIDIKAKATKENDEGDEVVLHFSDDDWRHIVNLRFADSDKKLNWGGSSGWCFTNIKNDYAREVMTEESQRSDVDIVENDGSVIIGMYLYTDDVNTKRIAVSIDTDNNKHFTTADNATGAEKMSIPVKAVEPIRYDMAENLKGFVA
;
A
#
# COMPACT_ATOMS: atom_id res chain seq x y z
N MET A 1 -3.87 -11.74 -34.55
CA MET A 1 -3.62 -11.85 -33.10
C MET A 1 -2.40 -11.00 -32.81
N LYS A 2 -2.52 -9.88 -32.11
CA LYS A 2 -1.35 -9.22 -31.52
C LYS A 2 -0.96 -10.11 -30.35
N ASP A 3 0.26 -10.66 -30.37
CA ASP A 3 0.83 -11.25 -29.17
C ASP A 3 0.85 -10.15 -28.12
N ASN A 4 0.02 -10.28 -27.07
CA ASN A 4 0.06 -9.39 -25.91
C ASN A 4 1.35 -9.68 -25.14
N LYS A 5 2.45 -9.18 -25.68
CA LYS A 5 3.74 -9.20 -25.01
C LYS A 5 3.71 -8.08 -23.98
N PHE A 6 3.83 -8.44 -22.71
CA PHE A 6 4.04 -7.47 -21.64
C PHE A 6 5.36 -6.71 -21.84
N ASP A 7 5.36 -5.44 -21.49
CA ASP A 7 6.55 -4.60 -21.47
C ASP A 7 7.48 -4.98 -20.29
N SER A 8 8.74 -4.53 -20.36
CA SER A 8 9.68 -4.71 -19.26
C SER A 8 9.55 -3.58 -18.23
N PRO A 9 9.48 -3.87 -16.91
CA PRO A 9 9.56 -2.83 -15.88
C PRO A 9 10.84 -2.00 -15.91
N ASP A 10 11.93 -2.53 -16.47
CA ASP A 10 13.18 -1.78 -16.60
C ASP A 10 13.09 -0.63 -17.62
N ASP A 11 12.09 -0.63 -18.50
CA ASP A 11 11.89 0.39 -19.54
C ASP A 11 11.25 1.68 -18.98
N ILE A 12 10.77 1.68 -17.74
CA ILE A 12 10.07 2.82 -17.13
C ILE A 12 10.96 4.07 -17.13
N SER A 13 10.49 5.18 -17.69
CA SER A 13 11.14 6.50 -17.56
C SER A 13 10.41 7.43 -16.61
N SER A 14 9.08 7.30 -16.50
CA SER A 14 8.24 8.12 -15.63
C SER A 14 7.08 7.30 -15.06
N VAL A 15 6.53 7.77 -13.94
CA VAL A 15 5.40 7.12 -13.27
C VAL A 15 4.43 8.15 -12.71
N GLU A 16 3.15 7.80 -12.72
CA GLU A 16 2.13 8.42 -11.89
C GLU A 16 1.79 7.42 -10.77
N LEU A 17 1.93 7.86 -9.52
CA LEU A 17 1.73 7.02 -8.35
C LEU A 17 0.84 7.73 -7.34
N SER A 18 -0.12 6.99 -6.80
CA SER A 18 -0.97 7.46 -5.71
C SER A 18 -1.30 6.33 -4.76
N ILE A 19 -1.50 6.65 -3.49
CA ILE A 19 -1.74 5.68 -2.42
C ILE A 19 -2.93 6.11 -1.57
N TYR A 20 -3.82 5.15 -1.29
CA TYR A 20 -5.05 5.37 -0.54
C TYR A 20 -5.32 4.20 0.40
N ALA A 21 -6.01 4.45 1.51
CA ALA A 21 -6.67 3.37 2.23
C ALA A 21 -7.86 2.89 1.40
N ALA A 22 -8.02 1.58 1.22
CA ALA A 22 -9.11 1.02 0.40
C ALA A 22 -10.51 1.33 0.99
N SER A 23 -10.58 1.74 2.25
CA SER A 23 -11.80 2.22 2.91
C SER A 23 -12.18 3.66 2.54
N GLY A 24 -11.26 4.42 1.95
CA GLY A 24 -11.38 5.87 1.76
C GLY A 24 -11.02 6.70 3.00
N ASN A 25 -10.66 6.06 4.12
CA ASN A 25 -10.28 6.77 5.34
C ASN A 25 -8.95 7.50 5.15
N THR A 26 -8.91 8.79 5.51
CA THR A 26 -7.70 9.62 5.41
C THR A 26 -6.75 9.41 6.60
N GLN A 27 -7.24 8.85 7.71
CA GLN A 27 -6.48 8.53 8.91
C GLN A 27 -6.83 7.13 9.44
N PRO A 28 -6.56 6.07 8.65
CA PRO A 28 -6.93 4.71 9.01
C PRO A 28 -6.27 4.25 10.32
N VAL A 29 -7.02 3.46 11.08
CA VAL A 29 -6.60 2.92 12.38
C VAL A 29 -6.52 1.40 12.32
N ILE A 30 -5.40 0.83 12.76
CA ILE A 30 -5.21 -0.62 12.88
C ILE A 30 -4.73 -1.02 14.26
N TYR A 31 -4.99 -2.27 14.65
CA TYR A 31 -4.40 -2.86 15.85
C TYR A 31 -2.98 -3.34 15.59
N ALA A 32 -2.03 -2.93 16.41
CA ALA A 32 -0.62 -3.32 16.32
C ALA A 32 -0.39 -4.74 16.89
N ASN A 33 -0.98 -5.77 16.27
CA ASN A 33 -0.83 -7.18 16.68
C ASN A 33 -0.12 -8.06 15.64
N GLY A 34 0.45 -7.45 14.60
CA GLY A 34 1.12 -8.14 13.49
C GLY A 34 0.19 -8.94 12.58
N LYS A 35 -1.12 -8.93 12.80
CA LYS A 35 -2.11 -9.71 12.05
C LYS A 35 -3.24 -8.89 11.47
N ASN A 36 -3.61 -7.80 12.15
CA ASN A 36 -4.60 -6.85 11.68
C ASN A 36 -3.98 -6.06 10.51
N GLN A 37 -4.70 -6.00 9.40
CA GLN A 37 -4.25 -5.49 8.13
C GLN A 37 -5.13 -4.33 7.72
N LEU A 38 -4.49 -3.26 7.27
CA LEU A 38 -5.09 -2.19 6.49
C LEU A 38 -4.96 -2.55 5.01
N ALA A 39 -6.09 -2.62 4.31
CA ALA A 39 -6.08 -2.69 2.86
C ALA A 39 -5.72 -1.31 2.28
N ILE A 40 -4.76 -1.32 1.35
CA ILE A 40 -4.23 -0.14 0.67
C ILE A 40 -4.43 -0.35 -0.82
N ASP A 41 -4.97 0.67 -1.48
CA ASP A 41 -5.04 0.73 -2.94
C ASP A 41 -3.97 1.68 -3.45
N ILE A 42 -3.19 1.20 -4.41
CA ILE A 42 -2.18 1.96 -5.11
C ILE A 42 -2.64 2.15 -6.55
N LYS A 43 -2.83 3.39 -6.97
CA LYS A 43 -3.01 3.72 -8.40
C LYS A 43 -1.64 3.93 -9.00
N ALA A 44 -1.32 3.17 -10.04
CA ALA A 44 -0.03 3.24 -10.72
C ALA A 44 -0.20 3.29 -12.23
N LYS A 45 0.59 4.15 -12.87
CA LYS A 45 0.77 4.21 -14.32
C LYS A 45 2.24 4.40 -14.60
N ALA A 46 2.77 3.64 -15.55
CA ALA A 46 4.17 3.71 -15.93
C ALA A 46 4.29 4.03 -17.41
N THR A 47 5.20 4.92 -17.76
CA THR A 47 5.44 5.34 -19.15
C THR A 47 6.91 5.23 -19.52
N LYS A 48 7.17 5.11 -20.83
CA LYS A 48 8.49 5.30 -21.43
C LYS A 48 8.41 6.39 -22.50
N GLU A 49 9.49 7.13 -22.67
CA GLU A 49 9.66 8.00 -23.83
C GLU A 49 10.07 7.16 -25.05
N ASN A 50 9.44 7.38 -26.21
CA ASN A 50 9.80 6.73 -27.46
C ASN A 50 10.90 7.54 -28.21
N ASP A 51 11.38 7.02 -29.35
CA ASP A 51 12.40 7.69 -30.17
C ASP A 51 11.95 9.04 -30.75
N GLU A 52 10.64 9.30 -30.77
CA GLU A 52 10.01 10.54 -31.24
C GLU A 52 9.82 11.57 -30.11
N GLY A 53 10.12 11.20 -28.86
CA GLY A 53 9.95 12.05 -27.68
C GLY A 53 8.55 12.00 -27.04
N ASP A 54 7.68 11.10 -27.50
CA ASP A 54 6.34 10.92 -26.93
C ASP A 54 6.33 9.90 -25.80
N GLU A 55 5.50 10.13 -24.78
CA GLU A 55 5.27 9.15 -23.71
C GLU A 55 4.31 8.04 -24.14
N VAL A 56 4.76 6.80 -23.98
CA VAL A 56 4.00 5.58 -24.25
C VAL A 56 3.74 4.85 -22.94
N VAL A 57 2.48 4.50 -22.68
CA VAL A 57 2.09 3.70 -21.52
C VAL A 57 2.65 2.27 -21.64
N LEU A 58 3.25 1.79 -20.56
CA LEU A 58 3.75 0.43 -20.45
C LEU A 58 2.69 -0.49 -19.85
N HIS A 59 2.59 -1.70 -20.37
CA HIS A 59 1.66 -2.71 -19.90
C HIS A 59 2.40 -3.88 -19.27
N PHE A 60 2.23 -4.05 -17.96
CA PHE A 60 2.86 -5.14 -17.19
C PHE A 60 1.84 -6.20 -16.79
N SER A 61 2.33 -7.39 -16.47
CA SER A 61 1.51 -8.40 -15.80
C SER A 61 1.26 -8.05 -14.33
N ASP A 62 0.28 -8.69 -13.70
CA ASP A 62 0.04 -8.54 -12.26
C ASP A 62 1.26 -8.93 -11.41
N ASP A 63 2.02 -9.94 -11.85
CA ASP A 63 3.21 -10.42 -11.15
C ASP A 63 4.35 -9.40 -11.24
N ASP A 64 4.55 -8.76 -12.40
CA ASP A 64 5.53 -7.68 -12.56
C ASP A 64 5.20 -6.50 -11.64
N TRP A 65 3.92 -6.09 -11.59
CA TRP A 65 3.47 -5.03 -10.69
C TRP A 65 3.73 -5.40 -9.22
N ARG A 66 3.44 -6.63 -8.82
CA ARG A 66 3.69 -7.13 -7.46
C ARG A 66 5.17 -7.20 -7.11
N HIS A 67 6.04 -7.40 -8.11
CA HIS A 67 7.49 -7.46 -7.93
C HIS A 67 8.11 -6.08 -7.69
N ILE A 68 7.67 -5.08 -8.47
CA ILE A 68 8.31 -3.75 -8.45
C ILE A 68 7.68 -2.76 -7.46
N VAL A 69 6.40 -2.92 -7.11
CA VAL A 69 5.71 -1.99 -6.21
C VAL A 69 6.00 -2.32 -4.76
N ASN A 70 6.29 -1.29 -3.97
CA ASN A 70 6.69 -1.41 -2.58
C ASN A 70 6.04 -0.33 -1.71
N LEU A 71 5.88 -0.64 -0.42
CA LEU A 71 5.50 0.36 0.56
C LEU A 71 6.73 0.82 1.35
N ARG A 72 6.75 2.13 1.69
CA ARG A 72 7.87 2.78 2.36
C ARG A 72 7.40 3.73 3.46
N PHE A 73 8.30 4.06 4.39
CA PHE A 73 8.09 5.19 5.28
C PHE A 73 8.25 6.50 4.49
N ALA A 74 7.28 7.41 4.60
CA ALA A 74 7.28 8.65 3.82
C ALA A 74 8.41 9.63 4.22
N ASP A 75 8.83 9.61 5.48
CA ASP A 75 9.83 10.55 6.03
C ASP A 75 11.27 10.22 5.61
N SER A 76 11.56 8.94 5.49
CA SER A 76 12.92 8.40 5.33
C SER A 76 13.09 7.63 4.03
N ASP A 77 11.99 7.39 3.30
CA ASP A 77 11.96 6.57 2.10
C ASP A 77 12.53 5.16 2.36
N LYS A 78 12.51 4.70 3.61
CA LYS A 78 12.98 3.35 3.95
C LYS A 78 11.88 2.34 3.65
N LYS A 79 12.25 1.29 2.92
CA LYS A 79 11.36 0.16 2.56
C LYS A 79 10.86 -0.58 3.81
N LEU A 80 9.57 -0.90 3.77
CA LEU A 80 8.89 -1.73 4.78
C LEU A 80 9.22 -3.22 4.57
N ASN A 81 8.97 -4.05 5.58
CA ASN A 81 9.28 -5.48 5.48
C ASN A 81 8.20 -6.23 4.68
N TRP A 82 8.55 -6.81 3.54
CA TRP A 82 7.62 -7.68 2.80
C TRP A 82 7.42 -9.01 3.55
N GLY A 83 6.18 -9.35 3.89
CA GLY A 83 5.83 -10.60 4.57
C GLY A 83 6.54 -10.81 5.91
N GLY A 84 7.00 -9.73 6.55
CA GLY A 84 7.72 -9.77 7.82
C GLY A 84 6.82 -10.09 9.01
N SER A 85 7.44 -10.34 10.17
CA SER A 85 6.75 -10.64 11.43
C SER A 85 6.93 -9.58 12.51
N SER A 86 7.69 -8.51 12.25
CA SER A 86 7.94 -7.45 13.21
C SER A 86 8.25 -6.11 12.54
N GLY A 87 7.91 -5.03 13.24
CA GLY A 87 7.85 -3.68 12.72
C GLY A 87 6.71 -3.51 11.73
N TRP A 88 6.82 -2.46 10.93
CA TRP A 88 5.86 -2.20 9.86
C TRP A 88 6.16 -3.08 8.64
N CYS A 89 5.15 -3.83 8.24
CA CYS A 89 5.23 -4.86 7.23
C CYS A 89 4.10 -4.71 6.22
N PHE A 90 4.27 -5.32 5.05
CA PHE A 90 3.22 -5.39 4.05
C PHE A 90 3.25 -6.68 3.25
N THR A 91 2.14 -7.01 2.59
CA THR A 91 1.99 -8.19 1.76
C THR A 91 0.91 -7.98 0.69
N ASN A 92 0.90 -8.83 -0.34
CA ASN A 92 -0.20 -8.95 -1.29
C ASN A 92 -1.21 -10.05 -0.91
N ILE A 93 -1.02 -10.70 0.26
CA ILE A 93 -1.91 -11.76 0.77
C ILE A 93 -2.87 -11.18 1.81
N LYS A 94 -4.16 -11.23 1.48
CA LYS A 94 -5.24 -10.84 2.38
C LYS A 94 -5.36 -11.79 3.56
N ASN A 95 -5.53 -11.24 4.76
CA ASN A 95 -6.04 -11.95 5.92
C ASN A 95 -7.54 -11.67 6.08
N ASP A 96 -8.39 -12.66 5.79
CA ASP A 96 -9.85 -12.50 5.81
C ASP A 96 -10.43 -12.17 7.19
N TYR A 97 -9.67 -12.41 8.26
CA TYR A 97 -10.06 -12.15 9.64
C TYR A 97 -9.56 -10.80 10.17
N ALA A 98 -8.87 -10.02 9.33
CA ALA A 98 -8.32 -8.73 9.68
C ALA A 98 -9.10 -7.61 9.00
N ARG A 99 -9.45 -6.57 9.76
CA ARG A 99 -10.14 -5.39 9.25
C ARG A 99 -9.63 -4.15 9.96
N GLU A 100 -9.62 -3.04 9.23
CA GLU A 100 -9.46 -1.70 9.80
C GLU A 100 -10.44 -1.48 10.95
N VAL A 101 -10.01 -0.75 11.98
CA VAL A 101 -10.89 -0.30 13.06
C VAL A 101 -11.79 0.78 12.48
N MET A 102 -13.09 0.48 12.34
CA MET A 102 -14.05 1.44 11.81
C MET A 102 -14.13 2.66 12.72
N THR A 103 -13.74 3.82 12.18
CA THR A 103 -14.03 5.13 12.76
C THR A 103 -15.28 5.70 12.10
N GLU A 104 -16.07 6.50 12.82
CA GLU A 104 -17.36 7.04 12.36
C GLU A 104 -17.29 7.88 11.06
N GLU A 105 -16.09 8.28 10.64
CA GLU A 105 -15.82 9.05 9.40
C GLU A 105 -15.58 8.18 8.16
N SER A 106 -15.80 6.86 8.25
CA SER A 106 -15.61 5.91 7.14
C SER A 106 -16.71 6.06 6.10
N GLN A 107 -16.70 7.15 5.34
CA GLN A 107 -17.45 7.25 4.09
C GLN A 107 -16.62 6.64 3.00
N ARG A 108 -17.03 5.44 2.57
CA ARG A 108 -16.56 4.85 1.32
C ARG A 108 -16.90 5.85 0.21
N SER A 109 -15.92 6.62 -0.23
CA SER A 109 -16.00 7.18 -1.58
C SER A 109 -15.81 5.95 -2.45
N ASP A 110 -16.86 5.53 -3.16
CA ASP A 110 -16.68 4.66 -4.30
C ASP A 110 -15.78 5.44 -5.25
N VAL A 111 -14.48 5.14 -5.20
CA VAL A 111 -13.51 5.67 -6.14
C VAL A 111 -13.79 4.92 -7.43
N ASP A 112 -14.78 5.42 -8.17
CA ASP A 112 -15.01 5.07 -9.56
C ASP A 112 -13.78 5.52 -10.36
N ILE A 113 -12.78 4.66 -10.46
CA ILE A 113 -11.67 4.86 -11.39
C ILE A 113 -11.65 3.64 -12.30
N VAL A 114 -12.54 3.67 -13.29
CA VAL A 114 -12.22 3.13 -14.60
C VAL A 114 -11.84 4.33 -15.47
N GLU A 115 -10.71 4.96 -15.14
CA GLU A 115 -10.06 5.84 -16.11
C GLU A 115 -9.33 4.94 -17.10
N ASN A 116 -9.76 4.98 -18.36
CA ASN A 116 -9.13 4.26 -19.46
C ASN A 116 -7.85 5.00 -19.92
N ASP A 117 -7.03 5.44 -18.97
CA ASP A 117 -5.81 6.25 -19.17
C ASP A 117 -4.52 5.40 -19.09
N GLY A 118 -4.68 4.09 -18.88
CA GLY A 118 -3.58 3.14 -18.70
C GLY A 118 -3.16 2.90 -17.25
N SER A 119 -3.83 3.54 -16.28
CA SER A 119 -3.60 3.28 -14.86
C SER A 119 -4.12 1.92 -14.42
N VAL A 120 -3.46 1.31 -13.44
CA VAL A 120 -3.89 0.10 -12.74
C VAL A 120 -4.09 0.37 -11.25
N ILE A 121 -4.94 -0.43 -10.61
CA ILE A 121 -5.11 -0.44 -9.14
C ILE A 121 -4.46 -1.70 -8.59
N ILE A 122 -3.52 -1.53 -7.67
CA ILE A 122 -2.76 -2.60 -7.04
C ILE A 122 -3.12 -2.62 -5.55
N GLY A 123 -3.72 -3.72 -5.10
CA GLY A 123 -4.10 -3.92 -3.70
C GLY A 123 -2.93 -4.49 -2.88
N MET A 124 -2.65 -3.85 -1.73
CA MET A 124 -1.69 -4.32 -0.74
C MET A 124 -2.29 -4.30 0.67
N TYR A 125 -1.65 -5.04 1.59
CA TYR A 125 -2.08 -5.15 2.98
C TYR A 125 -0.95 -4.74 3.91
N LEU A 126 -1.13 -3.64 4.62
CA LEU A 126 -0.18 -3.11 5.60
C LEU A 126 -0.54 -3.59 7.00
N TYR A 127 0.46 -3.98 7.79
CA TYR A 127 0.27 -4.40 9.18
C TYR A 127 1.51 -4.09 10.01
N THR A 128 1.36 -4.08 11.33
CA THR A 128 2.47 -3.78 12.25
C THR A 128 2.24 -4.41 13.63
N ASP A 129 3.32 -4.62 14.39
CA ASP A 129 3.33 -4.87 15.84
C ASP A 129 3.77 -3.64 16.65
N ASP A 130 4.14 -2.55 15.96
CA ASP A 130 4.62 -1.30 16.56
C ASP A 130 3.47 -0.31 16.77
N VAL A 131 3.25 0.10 18.03
CA VAL A 131 2.19 1.03 18.45
C VAL A 131 2.66 2.47 18.23
N ASN A 132 2.61 2.91 16.98
CA ASN A 132 2.97 4.28 16.59
C ASN A 132 2.14 4.75 15.39
N THR A 133 2.15 6.05 15.13
CA THR A 133 1.62 6.61 13.87
C THR A 133 2.75 6.74 12.86
N LYS A 134 2.54 6.28 11.63
CA LYS A 134 3.50 6.44 10.53
C LYS A 134 2.81 6.90 9.25
N ARG A 135 3.51 7.71 8.47
CA ARG A 135 3.10 8.04 7.09
C ARG A 135 3.70 7.03 6.14
N ILE A 136 2.84 6.40 5.35
CA ILE A 136 3.21 5.34 4.41
C ILE A 136 3.14 5.90 2.99
N ALA A 137 4.25 5.80 2.28
CA ALA A 137 4.39 6.14 0.88
C ALA A 137 4.48 4.86 0.04
N VAL A 138 4.37 5.02 -1.29
CA VAL A 138 4.57 3.95 -2.26
C VAL A 138 5.80 4.22 -3.10
N SER A 139 6.50 3.16 -3.52
CA SER A 139 7.54 3.24 -4.53
C SER A 139 7.41 2.17 -5.60
N ILE A 140 8.00 2.44 -6.76
CA ILE A 140 8.37 1.47 -7.77
C ILE A 140 9.90 1.37 -7.75
N ASP A 141 10.40 0.17 -7.49
CA ASP A 141 11.82 -0.18 -7.52
C ASP A 141 12.02 -1.20 -8.64
N THR A 142 12.78 -0.87 -9.68
CA THR A 142 13.05 -1.77 -10.81
C THR A 142 14.37 -2.52 -10.63
N ASP A 143 14.57 -3.61 -11.37
CA ASP A 143 15.78 -4.43 -11.28
C ASP A 143 17.02 -3.68 -11.81
N ASN A 144 16.83 -2.71 -12.71
CA ASN A 144 17.88 -1.79 -13.15
C ASN A 144 18.14 -0.59 -12.19
N ASN A 145 17.66 -0.67 -10.94
CA ASN A 145 17.85 0.32 -9.86
C ASN A 145 17.18 1.68 -10.10
N LYS A 146 16.21 1.78 -11.01
CA LYS A 146 15.37 2.98 -11.05
C LYS A 146 14.45 2.94 -9.84
N HIS A 147 14.22 4.13 -9.29
CA HIS A 147 13.47 4.30 -8.06
C HIS A 147 12.56 5.51 -8.21
N PHE A 148 11.26 5.26 -8.11
CA PHE A 148 10.22 6.28 -8.12
C PHE A 148 9.43 6.16 -6.84
N THR A 149 9.28 7.25 -6.09
CA THR A 149 8.66 7.23 -4.76
C THR A 149 7.76 8.42 -4.56
N THR A 150 6.72 8.23 -3.76
CA THR A 150 5.85 9.32 -3.29
C THR A 150 6.29 9.87 -1.92
N ALA A 151 7.42 9.39 -1.39
CA ALA A 151 7.97 9.85 -0.11
C ALA A 151 8.35 11.34 -0.14
N ASP A 152 8.59 11.93 1.03
CA ASP A 152 8.80 13.38 1.19
C ASP A 152 10.08 13.88 0.48
N ASN A 153 11.02 12.97 0.17
CA ASN A 153 12.24 13.21 -0.58
C ASN A 153 12.08 13.04 -2.12
N ALA A 154 10.89 12.75 -2.62
CA ALA A 154 10.66 12.50 -4.05
C ALA A 154 11.11 13.69 -4.91
N THR A 155 11.76 13.37 -6.03
CA THR A 155 12.28 14.33 -7.03
C THR A 155 11.57 14.24 -8.38
N GLY A 156 10.85 13.16 -8.67
CA GLY A 156 10.20 12.91 -9.98
C GLY A 156 8.71 12.54 -9.94
N ALA A 157 8.23 11.93 -8.84
CA ALA A 157 6.80 11.65 -8.66
C ALA A 157 6.18 12.62 -7.64
N GLU A 158 4.86 12.74 -7.66
CA GLU A 158 4.12 13.57 -6.69
C GLU A 158 4.29 13.02 -5.26
N LYS A 159 4.51 13.92 -4.31
CA LYS A 159 4.64 13.56 -2.89
C LYS A 159 3.27 13.23 -2.33
N MET A 160 3.08 11.99 -1.90
CA MET A 160 1.81 11.49 -1.39
C MET A 160 2.04 10.38 -0.37
N SER A 161 1.25 10.36 0.69
CA SER A 161 1.27 9.30 1.70
C SER A 161 -0.01 9.26 2.51
N ILE A 162 -0.25 8.12 3.14
CA ILE A 162 -1.35 7.93 4.09
C ILE A 162 -0.81 7.90 5.54
N PRO A 163 -1.36 8.70 6.48
CA PRO A 163 -1.03 8.58 7.90
C PRO A 163 -1.81 7.43 8.53
N VAL A 164 -1.11 6.38 8.94
CA VAL A 164 -1.70 5.19 9.57
C VAL A 164 -1.43 5.23 11.06
N LYS A 165 -2.49 5.16 11.86
CA LYS A 165 -2.39 5.09 13.31
C LYS A 165 -2.48 3.64 13.77
N ALA A 166 -1.41 3.12 14.34
CA ALA A 166 -1.42 1.81 14.98
C ALA A 166 -1.66 1.95 16.49
N VAL A 167 -2.65 1.23 17.01
CA VAL A 167 -3.05 1.28 18.42
C VAL A 167 -2.85 -0.06 19.12
N GLU A 168 -2.80 -0.03 20.45
CA GLU A 168 -2.65 -1.23 21.25
C GLU A 168 -3.77 -2.25 20.95
N PRO A 169 -3.44 -3.55 20.81
CA PRO A 169 -4.43 -4.59 20.66
C PRO A 169 -5.32 -4.69 21.91
N ILE A 170 -6.61 -4.98 21.72
CA ILE A 170 -7.50 -5.31 22.83
C ILE A 170 -6.99 -6.60 23.50
N ARG A 171 -6.62 -6.49 24.78
CA ARG A 171 -6.34 -7.65 25.62
C ARG A 171 -7.63 -8.02 26.36
N TYR A 172 -8.14 -9.21 26.10
CA TYR A 172 -9.16 -9.79 26.96
C TYR A 172 -8.46 -10.42 28.15
N ASP A 173 -8.56 -9.79 29.32
CA ASP A 173 -8.20 -10.46 30.57
C ASP A 173 -9.21 -11.59 30.83
N MET A 174 -8.89 -12.78 30.32
CA MET A 174 -9.54 -14.00 30.75
C MET A 174 -9.04 -14.35 32.16
N ALA A 175 -9.59 -13.70 33.19
CA ALA A 175 -9.87 -14.26 34.52
C ALA A 175 -10.01 -13.21 35.63
N GLU A 176 -11.15 -12.50 35.75
CA GLU A 176 -11.57 -11.95 37.06
C GLU A 176 -13.08 -12.04 37.39
N ASN A 177 -13.98 -12.35 36.43
CA ASN A 177 -15.43 -12.28 36.69
C ASN A 177 -16.16 -13.63 36.89
N LEU A 178 -15.46 -14.76 37.08
CA LEU A 178 -16.11 -16.07 37.34
C LEU A 178 -16.09 -16.53 38.80
N LYS A 179 -15.58 -15.73 39.75
CA LYS A 179 -15.56 -16.08 41.19
C LYS A 179 -16.67 -15.43 42.02
N GLY A 180 -17.75 -14.98 41.39
CA GLY A 180 -18.85 -14.28 42.08
C GLY A 180 -20.17 -15.03 42.24
N PHE A 181 -20.33 -16.23 41.67
CA PHE A 181 -21.61 -16.95 41.69
C PHE A 181 -21.42 -18.45 41.90
N VAL A 182 -21.06 -18.84 43.12
CA VAL A 182 -21.53 -20.10 43.71
C VAL A 182 -21.88 -19.77 45.15
N ALA A 183 -23.18 -19.52 45.39
CA ALA A 183 -23.79 -19.51 46.71
C ALA A 183 -24.29 -20.91 47.04
#